data_AF-A0A3C0IR10-F1
#
_entry.id   AF-A0A3C0IR10-F1
#
_cell.length_a   1.000
_cell.length_b   1.000
_cell.length_c   1.000
_cell.angle_alpha   90.00
_cell.angle_beta   90.00
_cell.angle_gamma   90.00
#
_symmetry.space_group_name_H-M   'P 1'
#
loop_
_entity.id
_entity.type
_entity.pdbx_description
1 polymer ?
#
loop_
_entity_poly.entity_id
_entity_poly.type
_entity_poly.pdbx_seq_one_letter_code
_entity_poly.pdbx_strand_id
1 'polypeptide(L)'
;SDSVLNTGSPHFVKIVDDAATYDVVRVGKLIRYSDKYAEEGINVNFVERLSDDHIYVRTYERGVENETLSCGTGVTASALVMWHNDRGFNRVEVTTPGGNLAVEFDRIDEHSFNNIWLCGPATQVFAGTIQLSK
;
A
#
# COMPACT_ATOMS: atom_id res chain seq x y z
N SER A 1 -10.17 -11.01 -5.97
CA SER A 1 -9.01 -11.59 -6.67
C SER A 1 -7.75 -10.96 -6.13
N ASP A 2 -6.65 -11.69 -6.10
CA ASP A 2 -5.35 -11.16 -5.65
C ASP A 2 -4.63 -10.49 -6.84
N SER A 3 -3.97 -9.36 -6.60
CA SER A 3 -3.29 -8.55 -7.62
C SER A 3 -1.83 -8.32 -7.26
N VAL A 4 -0.96 -8.15 -8.26
CA VAL A 4 0.46 -7.82 -8.04
C VAL A 4 0.81 -6.59 -8.87
N LEU A 5 1.33 -5.55 -8.20
CA LEU A 5 1.75 -4.30 -8.83
C LEU A 5 3.16 -3.95 -8.40
N ASN A 6 3.85 -3.19 -9.24
CA ASN A 6 5.13 -2.59 -8.89
C ASN A 6 5.00 -1.07 -8.98
N THR A 7 5.09 -0.41 -7.83
CA THR A 7 4.97 1.06 -7.68
C THR A 7 6.31 1.68 -7.25
N GLY A 8 7.41 1.08 -7.71
CA GLY A 8 8.78 1.32 -7.24
C GLY A 8 9.32 0.21 -6.34
N SER A 9 8.42 -0.62 -5.79
CA SER A 9 8.72 -1.91 -5.16
C SER A 9 7.56 -2.89 -5.42
N PRO A 10 7.77 -4.21 -5.33
CA PRO A 10 6.73 -5.20 -5.60
C PRO A 10 5.71 -5.28 -4.44
N HIS A 11 4.43 -5.28 -4.79
CA HIS A 11 3.30 -5.33 -3.86
C HIS A 11 2.29 -6.41 -4.27
N PHE A 12 2.02 -7.32 -3.34
CA PHE A 12 0.87 -8.23 -3.39
C PHE A 12 -0.31 -7.53 -2.73
N VAL A 13 -1.44 -7.43 -3.42
CA VAL A 13 -2.65 -6.77 -2.92
C VAL A 13 -3.73 -7.84 -2.78
N LYS A 14 -4.20 -8.02 -1.55
CA LYS A 14 -5.25 -8.97 -1.18
C LYS A 14 -6.47 -8.22 -0.66
N ILE A 15 -7.59 -8.39 -1.34
CA ILE A 15 -8.88 -7.86 -0.85
C ILE A 15 -9.39 -8.79 0.26
N VAL A 16 -9.80 -8.20 1.38
CA VAL A 16 -10.34 -8.88 2.57
C VAL A 16 -11.61 -8.18 3.05
N ASP A 17 -12.47 -8.92 3.76
CA ASP A 17 -13.76 -8.39 4.24
C ASP A 17 -13.66 -7.61 5.56
N ASP A 18 -12.69 -7.95 6.43
CA ASP A 18 -12.41 -7.26 7.69
C ASP A 18 -10.89 -7.18 7.86
N ALA A 19 -10.31 -6.04 7.48
CA ALA A 19 -8.89 -5.79 7.65
C ALA A 19 -8.55 -5.43 9.10
N ALA A 20 -9.49 -4.88 9.88
CA ALA A 20 -9.24 -4.45 11.26
C ALA A 20 -8.86 -5.62 12.18
N THR A 21 -9.50 -6.78 12.03
CA THR A 21 -9.19 -7.98 12.83
C THR A 21 -8.27 -8.97 12.12
N TYR A 22 -7.84 -8.67 10.90
CA TYR A 22 -7.04 -9.59 10.09
C TYR A 22 -5.65 -9.89 10.70
N ASP A 23 -5.22 -11.14 10.61
CA ASP A 23 -3.91 -11.59 11.06
C ASP A 23 -2.83 -11.29 10.01
N VAL A 24 -2.50 -10.01 9.89
CA VAL A 24 -1.56 -9.44 8.89
C VAL A 24 -0.18 -10.08 8.98
N VAL A 25 0.35 -10.28 10.19
CA VAL A 25 1.71 -10.79 10.37
C VAL A 25 1.80 -12.24 9.94
N ARG A 26 0.89 -13.11 10.40
CA ARG A 26 0.93 -14.53 10.03
C ARG A 26 0.71 -14.72 8.53
N VAL A 27 -0.33 -14.10 7.97
CA VAL A 27 -0.68 -14.29 6.55
C VAL A 27 0.32 -13.59 5.64
N GLY A 28 0.77 -12.39 5.99
CA GLY A 28 1.79 -11.64 5.26
C GLY A 28 3.08 -12.42 5.15
N LYS A 29 3.54 -13.02 6.27
CA LYS A 29 4.71 -13.89 6.31
C LYS A 29 4.56 -15.11 5.38
N LEU A 30 3.41 -15.78 5.39
CA LEU A 30 3.17 -16.93 4.51
C LEU A 30 3.30 -16.57 3.03
N ILE A 31 2.79 -15.40 2.63
CA ILE A 31 2.88 -14.94 1.24
C ILE A 31 4.32 -14.51 0.90
N ARG A 32 4.92 -13.68 1.77
CA ARG A 32 6.29 -13.16 1.62
C ARG A 32 7.34 -14.25 1.42
N TYR A 33 7.20 -15.37 2.12
CA TYR A 33 8.12 -16.51 2.08
C TYR A 33 7.61 -17.70 1.26
N SER A 34 6.52 -17.54 0.52
CA SER A 34 6.08 -18.57 -0.44
C SER A 34 7.12 -18.74 -1.55
N ASP A 35 7.19 -19.93 -2.16
CA ASP A 35 8.17 -20.26 -3.20
C ASP A 35 8.24 -19.21 -4.33
N LYS A 36 7.09 -18.60 -4.66
CA LYS A 36 6.99 -17.56 -5.70
C LYS A 36 7.72 -16.26 -5.34
N TYR A 37 7.80 -15.92 -4.06
CA TYR A 37 8.33 -14.64 -3.57
C TYR A 37 9.51 -14.80 -2.61
N ALA A 38 9.93 -16.03 -2.29
CA ALA A 38 10.95 -16.29 -1.26
C ALA A 38 12.30 -15.65 -1.57
N GLU A 39 12.70 -15.62 -2.85
CA GLU A 39 14.00 -15.11 -3.30
C GLU A 39 14.10 -13.58 -3.19
N GLU A 40 13.24 -12.84 -3.89
CA GLU A 40 13.29 -11.37 -3.92
C GLU A 40 12.44 -10.69 -2.82
N GLY A 41 11.43 -11.39 -2.32
CA GLY A 41 10.42 -10.86 -1.41
C GLY A 41 9.39 -9.95 -2.05
N ILE A 42 8.30 -9.74 -1.32
CA ILE A 42 7.19 -8.86 -1.73
C ILE A 42 6.57 -8.19 -0.51
N ASN A 43 6.14 -6.94 -0.65
CA ASN A 43 5.27 -6.31 0.35
C ASN A 43 3.85 -6.88 0.21
N VAL A 44 3.17 -7.14 1.31
CA VAL A 44 1.81 -7.72 1.27
C VAL A 44 0.83 -6.75 1.88
N ASN A 45 -0.15 -6.32 1.09
CA ASN A 45 -1.17 -5.36 1.49
C ASN A 45 -2.52 -6.07 1.59
N PHE A 46 -3.17 -5.93 2.73
CA PHE A 46 -4.53 -6.39 2.98
C PHE A 46 -5.46 -5.19 2.91
N VAL A 47 -6.44 -5.25 2.02
CA VAL A 47 -7.26 -4.10 1.62
C VAL A 47 -8.72 -4.43 1.83
N GLU A 48 -9.38 -3.61 2.64
CA GLU A 48 -10.82 -3.64 2.84
C GLU A 48 -11.44 -2.43 2.14
N ARG A 49 -12.54 -2.65 1.43
CA ARG A 49 -13.32 -1.57 0.81
C ARG A 49 -14.32 -1.02 1.81
N LEU A 50 -14.18 0.25 2.18
CA LEU A 50 -15.10 0.93 3.10
C LEU A 50 -16.23 1.64 2.33
N SER A 51 -15.90 2.23 1.18
CA SER A 51 -16.83 2.82 0.21
C SER A 51 -16.29 2.66 -1.22
N ASP A 52 -16.95 3.24 -2.21
CA ASP A 52 -16.48 3.21 -3.60
C ASP A 52 -15.12 3.92 -3.77
N ASP A 53 -14.88 4.99 -3.01
CA ASP A 53 -13.69 5.82 -3.07
C ASP A 53 -12.80 5.74 -1.81
N HIS A 54 -13.13 4.91 -0.83
CA HIS A 54 -12.38 4.80 0.43
C HIS A 54 -12.03 3.35 0.77
N ILE A 55 -10.76 3.11 1.05
CA ILE A 55 -10.23 1.81 1.48
C ILE A 55 -9.48 1.89 2.81
N TYR A 56 -9.44 0.78 3.52
CA TYR A 56 -8.55 0.56 4.66
C TYR A 56 -7.44 -0.41 4.26
N VAL A 57 -6.19 -0.03 4.56
CA VAL A 57 -5.00 -0.79 4.15
C VAL A 57 -4.12 -1.09 5.36
N ARG A 58 -3.73 -2.37 5.48
CA ARG A 58 -2.69 -2.84 6.40
C ARG A 58 -1.60 -3.57 5.63
N THR A 59 -0.35 -3.30 5.97
CA THR A 59 0.80 -3.78 5.18
C THR A 59 1.76 -4.59 6.03
N TYR A 60 2.07 -5.80 5.57
CA TYR A 60 3.26 -6.54 5.97
C TYR A 60 4.42 -6.14 5.04
N GLU A 61 5.45 -5.50 5.60
CA GLU A 61 6.48 -4.83 4.81
C GLU A 61 7.75 -5.67 4.68
N ARG A 62 8.16 -5.92 3.43
CA ARG A 62 9.41 -6.60 3.10
C ARG A 62 10.59 -5.81 3.64
N GLY A 63 11.53 -6.49 4.29
CA GLY A 63 12.71 -5.87 4.89
C GLY A 63 12.51 -5.37 6.33
N VAL A 64 11.26 -5.10 6.74
CA VAL A 64 10.88 -4.98 8.15
C VAL A 64 10.41 -6.34 8.69
N GLU A 65 9.81 -7.16 7.83
CA GLU A 65 9.29 -8.50 8.09
C GLU A 65 8.24 -8.52 9.22
N ASN A 66 7.49 -7.42 9.31
CA ASN A 66 6.40 -7.21 10.24
C ASN A 66 5.37 -6.25 9.64
N GLU A 67 4.27 -6.03 10.35
CA GLU A 67 3.32 -4.96 10.04
C GLU A 67 3.92 -3.58 10.33
N THR A 68 3.79 -2.66 9.38
CA THR A 68 4.16 -1.24 9.54
C THR A 68 2.92 -0.37 9.60
N LEU A 69 3.05 0.81 10.23
CA LEU A 69 1.92 1.72 10.41
C LEU A 69 1.38 2.25 9.07
N SER A 70 2.27 2.47 8.10
CA SER A 70 1.90 2.90 6.76
C SER A 70 3.06 2.63 5.79
N CYS A 71 2.74 2.24 4.56
CA CYS A 71 3.69 2.02 3.48
C CYS A 71 3.22 2.78 2.23
N GLY A 72 3.88 3.89 1.90
CA GLY A 72 3.43 4.78 0.82
C GLY A 72 3.28 4.10 -0.54
N THR A 73 4.26 3.29 -0.96
CA THR A 73 4.17 2.55 -2.23
C THR A 73 3.10 1.46 -2.21
N GLY A 74 2.84 0.87 -1.03
CA GLY A 74 1.79 -0.14 -0.83
C GLY A 74 0.38 0.45 -0.83
N VAL A 75 0.23 1.64 -0.26
CA VAL A 75 -0.98 2.47 -0.34
C VAL A 75 -1.28 2.81 -1.80
N THR A 76 -0.28 3.28 -2.55
CA THR A 76 -0.43 3.55 -3.99
C THR A 76 -0.87 2.30 -4.76
N ALA A 77 -0.21 1.16 -4.55
CA ALA A 77 -0.57 -0.10 -5.23
C ALA A 77 -2.00 -0.54 -4.91
N SER A 78 -2.41 -0.40 -3.65
CA SER A 78 -3.76 -0.76 -3.18
C SER A 78 -4.83 0.13 -3.81
N ALA A 79 -4.59 1.44 -3.88
CA ALA A 79 -5.51 2.38 -4.52
C ALA A 79 -5.67 2.14 -6.02
N LEU A 80 -4.58 1.84 -6.73
CA LEU A 80 -4.63 1.52 -8.17
C LEU A 80 -5.43 0.24 -8.45
N VAL A 81 -5.44 -0.74 -7.55
CA VAL A 81 -6.28 -1.95 -7.66
C VAL A 81 -7.75 -1.62 -7.37
N MET A 82 -7.99 -0.66 -6.48
CA MET A 82 -9.31 -0.32 -5.94
C MET A 82 -9.93 0.92 -6.61
N TRP A 83 -9.61 1.15 -7.88
CA TRP A 83 -10.24 2.18 -8.71
C TRP A 83 -11.77 2.08 -8.66
N HIS A 84 -12.45 3.22 -8.86
CA HIS A 84 -13.91 3.31 -8.95
C HIS A 84 -14.38 3.83 -10.30
N ASN A 85 -13.53 4.55 -11.04
CA ASN A 85 -13.77 4.93 -12.43
C ASN A 85 -12.93 4.04 -13.35
N ASP A 86 -13.60 3.40 -14.31
CA ASP A 86 -12.97 2.51 -15.28
C ASP A 86 -12.07 3.25 -16.27
N ARG A 87 -12.30 4.55 -16.48
CA ARG A 87 -11.49 5.42 -17.32
C ARG A 87 -11.47 6.85 -16.79
N GLY A 88 -10.30 7.47 -16.85
CA GLY A 88 -10.06 8.83 -16.38
C GLY A 88 -9.75 8.90 -14.89
N PHE A 89 -10.00 10.07 -14.33
CA PHE A 89 -9.56 10.44 -12.99
C PHE A 89 -10.18 9.56 -11.89
N ASN A 90 -9.34 9.13 -10.97
CA ASN A 90 -9.68 8.48 -9.72
C ASN A 90 -8.98 9.20 -8.57
N ARG A 91 -9.69 9.36 -7.45
CA ARG A 91 -9.13 9.75 -6.17
C ARG A 91 -9.60 8.79 -5.10
N VAL A 92 -8.69 7.96 -4.60
CA VAL A 92 -8.99 6.95 -3.59
C VAL A 92 -8.45 7.43 -2.25
N GLU A 93 -9.34 7.63 -1.29
CA GLU A 93 -9.01 7.85 0.11
C GLU A 93 -8.51 6.54 0.72
N VAL A 94 -7.44 6.63 1.51
CA VAL A 94 -6.79 5.47 2.11
C VAL A 94 -6.54 5.70 3.59
N THR A 95 -7.21 4.92 4.43
CA THR A 95 -6.90 4.86 5.86
C THR A 95 -5.84 3.79 6.09
N THR A 96 -4.86 4.10 6.91
CA THR A 96 -3.84 3.17 7.42
C THR A 96 -3.72 3.30 8.94
N PRO A 97 -3.12 2.34 9.66
CA PRO A 97 -2.82 2.52 11.08
C PRO A 97 -2.01 3.79 11.40
N GLY A 98 -1.20 4.28 10.45
CA GLY A 98 -0.36 5.47 10.56
C GLY A 98 -1.05 6.78 10.21
N GLY A 99 -2.31 6.74 9.74
CA GLY A 99 -3.08 7.92 9.37
C GLY A 99 -3.73 7.82 7.99
N ASN A 100 -4.38 8.92 7.60
CA ASN A 100 -5.12 9.02 6.35
C ASN A 100 -4.24 9.62 5.24
N LEU A 101 -4.38 9.04 4.06
CA LEU A 101 -3.71 9.40 2.81
C LEU A 101 -4.77 9.42 1.70
N ALA A 102 -4.41 9.95 0.54
CA ALA A 102 -5.17 9.78 -0.69
C ALA A 102 -4.22 9.44 -1.85
N VAL A 103 -4.72 8.73 -2.84
CA VAL A 103 -4.00 8.47 -4.09
C VAL A 103 -4.84 8.96 -5.25
N GLU A 104 -4.27 9.88 -6.02
CA GLU A 104 -4.88 10.41 -7.24
C GLU A 104 -4.19 9.81 -8.45
N PHE A 105 -4.95 9.40 -9.46
CA PHE A 105 -4.42 8.83 -10.70
C PHE A 105 -5.44 8.89 -11.82
N ASP A 106 -4.98 8.87 -13.06
CA ASP A 106 -5.84 8.64 -14.22
C ASP A 106 -5.69 7.19 -14.67
N ARG A 107 -6.82 6.47 -14.77
CA ARG A 107 -6.88 5.14 -15.36
C ARG A 107 -7.10 5.26 -16.87
N ILE A 108 -6.21 4.68 -17.65
CA ILE A 108 -6.27 4.78 -19.12
C ILE A 108 -7.04 3.59 -19.69
N ASP A 109 -6.76 2.40 -19.19
CA ASP A 109 -7.41 1.14 -19.52
C ASP A 109 -7.31 0.13 -18.36
N GLU A 110 -7.51 -1.16 -18.64
CA GLU A 110 -7.48 -2.21 -17.62
C GLU A 110 -6.14 -2.35 -16.90
N HIS A 111 -5.03 -2.02 -17.56
CA HIS A 111 -3.69 -2.36 -17.11
C HIS A 111 -2.76 -1.16 -17.00
N SER A 112 -3.22 0.04 -17.37
CA SER A 112 -2.37 1.23 -17.40
C SER A 112 -2.99 2.42 -16.67
N PHE A 113 -2.10 3.14 -15.97
CA PHE A 113 -2.40 4.30 -15.16
C PHE A 113 -1.33 5.36 -15.43
N ASN A 114 -1.68 6.64 -15.32
CA ASN A 114 -0.71 7.72 -15.31
C ASN A 114 -1.10 8.80 -14.28
N ASN A 115 -0.29 9.86 -14.17
CA ASN A 115 -0.50 10.97 -13.25
C ASN A 115 -0.76 10.50 -11.80
N ILE A 116 0.07 9.58 -11.31
CA ILE A 116 -0.11 8.96 -9.99
C ILE A 116 0.51 9.85 -8.92
N TRP A 117 -0.31 10.32 -7.98
CA TRP A 117 0.10 11.17 -6.86
C TRP A 117 -0.29 10.52 -5.53
N LEU A 118 0.66 10.43 -4.60
CA LEU A 118 0.40 10.08 -3.21
C LEU A 118 0.29 11.37 -2.39
N CYS A 119 -0.87 11.59 -1.80
CA CYS A 119 -1.23 12.79 -1.07
C CYS A 119 -1.34 12.46 0.43
N GLY A 120 -0.63 13.21 1.27
CA GLY A 120 -0.65 13.00 2.71
C GLY A 120 -0.06 14.19 3.48
N PRO A 121 -0.35 14.29 4.79
CA PRO A 121 0.23 15.33 5.62
C PRO A 121 1.74 15.11 5.81
N ALA A 122 2.49 16.20 5.87
CA ALA A 122 3.89 16.20 6.31
C ALA A 122 3.99 17.02 7.59
N THR A 123 4.65 16.48 8.61
CA THR A 123 4.83 17.15 9.91
C THR A 123 6.29 17.11 10.33
N GLN A 124 6.85 18.28 10.63
CA GLN A 124 8.20 18.37 11.17
C GLN A 124 8.19 17.98 12.65
N VAL A 125 8.97 16.96 13.01
CA VAL A 125 9.06 16.47 14.41
C VAL A 125 10.16 17.18 15.20
N PHE A 126 11.35 17.32 14.61
CA PHE A 126 12.48 18.03 15.22
C PHE A 126 13.46 18.53 14.14
N ALA A 127 14.43 19.34 14.55
CA ALA A 127 15.60 19.70 13.77
C ALA A 127 16.85 19.63 14.65
N GLY A 128 17.99 19.23 14.08
CA GLY A 128 19.23 19.09 14.82
C GLY A 128 20.46 18.95 13.93
N THR A 129 21.63 18.99 14.56
CA THR A 129 22.94 18.84 13.90
C THR A 129 23.62 17.59 14.44
N ILE A 130 24.15 16.74 13.55
CA ILE A 130 24.93 15.55 13.92
C ILE A 130 26.39 15.78 13.51
N GLN A 131 27.31 15.49 14.43
CA GLN A 131 28.74 15.47 14.15
C GLN A 131 29.15 14.02 13.88
N LEU A 132 29.66 13.74 12.68
CA LEU A 132 30.12 12.42 12.30
C LEU A 132 31.62 12.32 12.61
N SER A 133 32.02 11.38 13.49
CA SER A 133 33.42 11.01 13.68
C SER A 133 33.85 9.99 12.62
N LYS A 134 35.06 10.15 12.09
CA LYS A 134 35.72 9.14 11.25
C LYS A 134 36.21 7.95 12.07
#